data_AF-A0A3N9TH01-F1
#
_entry.id   AF-A0A3N9TH01-F1
#
_cell.length_a   1.000
_cell.length_b   1.000
_cell.length_c   1.000
_cell.angle_alpha   90.00
_cell.angle_beta   90.00
_cell.angle_gamma   90.00
#
_symmetry.space_group_name_H-M   'P 1'
#
loop_
_entity.id
_entity.type
_entity.pdbx_description
1 polymer ?
#
loop_
_entity_poly.entity_id
_entity_poly.type
_entity_poly.pdbx_seq_one_letter_code
_entity_poly.pdbx_strand_id
1 'polypeptide(L)'
;MTTVLFIAVIAVVFWLTLIDRPILKIHIKQDSIVKVSGHLSPSFQHNLQEIISKSPFDGHIKAYRNRSGIKLIFSNQVPKNVRQRIRNVFPFASYNPTHATKRKKG
;
A
#
# COMPACT_ATOMS: atom_id res chain seq x y z
N MET A 1 -27.94 0.96 32.25
CA MET A 1 -26.47 0.74 32.36
C MET A 1 -25.91 -0.02 31.15
N THR A 2 -26.56 -1.07 30.64
CA THR A 2 -26.05 -1.92 29.54
C THR A 2 -26.07 -1.25 28.16
N THR A 3 -27.10 -0.47 27.82
CA THR A 3 -27.26 0.18 26.50
C THR A 3 -26.17 1.19 26.17
N VAL A 4 -25.69 1.94 27.17
CA VAL A 4 -24.59 2.92 27.01
C VAL A 4 -23.28 2.22 26.64
N LEU A 5 -23.04 1.03 27.20
CA LEU A 5 -21.82 0.26 26.96
C LEU A 5 -21.76 -0.27 25.52
N PHE A 6 -22.90 -0.70 24.96
CA PHE A 6 -22.99 -1.11 23.56
C PHE A 6 -22.72 0.05 22.59
N ILE A 7 -23.29 1.22 22.85
CA ILE A 7 -23.09 2.40 21.99
C ILE A 7 -21.61 2.82 22.00
N ALA A 8 -20.98 2.82 23.17
CA ALA A 8 -19.56 3.14 23.30
C ALA A 8 -18.67 2.16 22.51
N VAL A 9 -18.95 0.86 22.57
CA VAL A 9 -18.18 -0.16 21.82
C VAL A 9 -18.35 0.03 20.31
N ILE A 10 -19.58 0.25 19.82
CA ILE A 10 -19.85 0.44 18.39
C ILE A 10 -19.16 1.70 17.87
N ALA A 11 -19.21 2.81 18.61
CA ALA A 11 -18.56 4.05 18.23
C ALA A 11 -17.03 3.91 18.13
N VAL A 12 -16.41 3.20 19.07
CA VAL A 12 -14.96 2.92 19.04
C VAL A 12 -14.58 2.03 17.85
N VAL A 13 -15.34 0.97 17.58
CA VAL A 13 -15.10 0.10 16.41
C VAL A 13 -15.26 0.89 15.11
N PHE A 14 -16.27 1.74 14.99
CA PHE A 14 -16.50 2.57 13.81
C PHE A 14 -15.37 3.60 13.60
N TRP A 15 -14.87 4.22 14.67
CA TRP A 15 -13.71 5.11 14.57
C TRP A 15 -12.45 4.38 14.14
N LEU A 16 -12.23 3.15 14.62
CA LEU A 16 -11.08 2.32 14.26
C LEU A 16 -11.12 1.83 12.80
N THR A 17 -12.30 1.52 12.26
CA THR A 17 -12.43 1.06 10.86
C THR A 17 -12.22 2.16 9.82
N LEU A 18 -12.46 3.43 10.18
CA LEU A 18 -12.22 4.59 9.30
C LEU A 18 -10.73 4.83 8.98
N ILE A 19 -9.81 4.18 9.70
CA ILE A 19 -8.35 4.38 9.59
C ILE A 19 -7.72 3.57 8.44
N ASP A 20 -8.44 2.66 7.76
CA ASP A 20 -7.88 1.84 6.65
C ASP A 20 -7.75 2.64 5.33
N ARG A 21 -7.01 3.75 5.38
CA ARG A 21 -6.68 4.64 4.25
C ARG A 21 -5.25 4.34 3.74
N PRO A 22 -5.04 3.28 2.93
CA PRO A 22 -3.73 3.06 2.31
C PRO A 22 -3.40 4.19 1.33
N ILE A 23 -2.15 4.62 1.30
CA ILE A 23 -1.66 5.67 0.38
C ILE A 23 -1.49 5.15 -1.05
N LEU A 24 -1.30 3.83 -1.20
CA LEU A 24 -1.26 3.14 -2.47
C LEU A 24 -1.87 1.75 -2.28
N LYS A 25 -2.78 1.35 -3.16
CA LYS A 25 -3.35 0.01 -3.21
C LYS A 25 -3.32 -0.47 -4.65
N ILE A 26 -2.72 -1.63 -4.87
CA ILE A 26 -2.63 -2.28 -6.16
C ILE A 26 -3.25 -3.65 -6.04
N HIS A 27 -4.12 -4.00 -6.99
CA HIS A 27 -4.72 -5.30 -7.13
C HIS A 27 -4.19 -5.94 -8.41
N ILE A 28 -3.62 -7.13 -8.27
CA ILE A 28 -3.03 -7.92 -9.34
C ILE A 28 -3.84 -9.20 -9.43
N LYS A 29 -4.31 -9.52 -10.63
CA LYS A 29 -5.10 -10.70 -10.91
C LYS A 29 -4.84 -11.13 -12.36
N GLN A 30 -4.70 -12.43 -12.59
CA GLN A 30 -4.40 -12.99 -13.92
C GLN A 30 -3.15 -12.34 -14.52
N ASP A 31 -2.11 -12.19 -13.71
CA ASP A 31 -0.80 -11.69 -14.14
C ASP A 31 -0.83 -10.28 -14.73
N SER A 32 -1.82 -9.49 -14.31
CA SER A 32 -2.00 -8.11 -14.74
C SER A 32 -2.49 -7.23 -13.60
N ILE A 33 -2.12 -5.95 -13.67
CA ILE A 33 -2.57 -4.95 -12.72
C ILE A 33 -4.02 -4.57 -13.06
N VAL A 34 -4.97 -5.05 -12.26
CA VAL A 34 -6.41 -4.83 -12.49
C VAL A 34 -6.89 -3.50 -11.91
N LYS A 35 -6.34 -3.11 -10.76
CA LYS A 35 -6.77 -1.89 -10.08
C LYS A 35 -5.63 -1.22 -9.36
N VAL A 36 -5.56 0.10 -9.48
CA VAL A 36 -4.63 0.97 -8.76
C VAL A 36 -5.44 2.04 -8.05
N SER A 37 -5.12 2.33 -6.81
CA SER A 37 -5.71 3.42 -6.04
C SER A 37 -4.60 4.16 -5.30
N GLY A 38 -4.56 5.48 -5.44
CA GLY A 38 -3.43 6.31 -5.00
C GLY A 38 -2.49 6.67 -6.16
N HIS A 39 -1.43 7.42 -5.85
CA HIS A 39 -0.44 7.83 -6.86
C HIS A 39 0.49 6.66 -7.17
N LEU A 40 0.53 6.17 -8.40
CA LEU A 40 1.51 5.15 -8.81
C LEU A 40 2.64 5.85 -9.57
N SER A 41 3.88 5.79 -9.08
CA SER A 41 4.99 6.39 -9.82
C SER A 41 5.27 5.59 -11.10
N PRO A 42 5.59 6.24 -12.23
CA PRO A 42 5.86 5.53 -13.49
C PRO A 42 7.01 4.53 -13.38
N SER A 43 8.06 4.89 -12.62
CA SER A 43 9.19 4.00 -12.33
C SER A 43 8.74 2.73 -11.62
N PHE A 44 7.88 2.84 -10.60
CA PHE A 44 7.41 1.69 -9.86
C PHE A 44 6.46 0.83 -10.69
N GLN A 45 5.61 1.45 -11.51
CA GLN A 45 4.73 0.73 -12.43
C GLN A 45 5.52 -0.16 -13.38
N HIS A 46 6.56 0.38 -14.02
CA HIS A 46 7.40 -0.37 -14.96
C HIS A 46 8.11 -1.55 -14.26
N ASN A 47 8.75 -1.29 -13.12
CA ASN A 47 9.40 -2.34 -12.32
C ASN A 47 8.41 -3.42 -11.87
N LEU A 48 7.19 -3.01 -11.48
CA LEU A 48 6.16 -3.94 -11.02
C LEU A 48 5.67 -4.82 -12.18
N GLN A 49 5.46 -4.25 -13.37
CA GLN A 49 5.12 -5.01 -14.58
C GLN A 49 6.24 -6.00 -14.93
N GLU A 50 7.51 -5.60 -14.86
CA GLU A 50 8.63 -6.50 -15.13
C GLU A 50 8.67 -7.68 -14.12
N ILE A 51 8.40 -7.42 -12.84
CA ILE A 51 8.32 -8.47 -11.82
C ILE A 51 7.17 -9.43 -12.11
N ILE A 52 5.99 -8.92 -12.49
CA ILE A 52 4.82 -9.74 -12.84
C ILE A 52 5.12 -10.59 -14.07
N SER A 53 5.72 -10.03 -15.12
CA SER A 53 6.09 -10.76 -16.34
C SER A 53 7.10 -11.88 -16.09
N LYS A 54 8.07 -11.67 -15.18
CA LYS A 54 9.08 -12.68 -14.82
C LYS A 54 8.56 -13.74 -13.85
N SER A 55 7.60 -13.38 -13.00
CA SER A 55 7.09 -14.23 -11.94
C SER A 55 5.61 -13.92 -11.77
N PRO A 56 4.73 -14.51 -12.60
CA PRO A 56 3.29 -14.33 -12.50
C PRO A 56 2.78 -14.63 -11.08
N PHE A 57 1.90 -13.77 -10.56
CA PHE A 57 1.31 -13.92 -9.24
C PHE A 57 0.02 -13.13 -9.12
N ASP A 58 -0.89 -13.65 -8.30
CA ASP A 58 -2.11 -12.96 -7.90
C ASP A 58 -1.97 -12.38 -6.50
N GLY A 59 -2.65 -11.25 -6.26
CA GLY A 59 -2.76 -10.71 -4.92
C GLY A 59 -2.96 -9.21 -4.86
N HIS A 60 -2.85 -8.67 -3.66
CA HIS A 60 -2.95 -7.24 -3.44
C HIS A 60 -1.75 -6.71 -2.66
N ILE A 61 -1.35 -5.50 -3.00
CA ILE A 61 -0.26 -4.76 -2.39
C ILE A 61 -0.87 -3.48 -1.83
N LYS A 62 -0.69 -3.23 -0.54
CA LYS A 62 -1.12 -2.00 0.13
C LYS A 62 0.08 -1.32 0.76
N ALA A 63 0.28 -0.03 0.49
CA ALA A 63 1.24 0.81 1.18
C ALA A 63 0.51 1.67 2.22
N TYR A 64 0.98 1.63 3.45
CA TYR A 64 0.49 2.44 4.56
C TYR A 64 1.58 3.39 5.02
N ARG A 65 1.23 4.64 5.26
CA ARG A 65 2.12 5.58 5.91
C ARG A 65 1.96 5.45 7.42
N ASN A 66 3.07 5.26 8.13
CA ASN A 66 3.13 5.30 9.59
C ASN A 66 4.12 6.39 10.03
N ARG A 67 4.28 6.58 11.35
CA ARG A 67 5.23 7.57 11.90
C ARG A 67 6.70 7.30 11.53
N SER A 68 7.04 6.03 11.27
CA SER A 68 8.40 5.58 10.95
C SER A 68 8.71 5.54 9.44
N GLY A 69 7.73 5.83 8.57
CA GLY A 69 7.87 5.74 7.12
C GLY A 69 6.70 5.02 6.44
N ILE A 70 7.00 4.22 5.43
CA ILE A 70 5.99 3.51 4.63
C ILE A 70 6.13 2.01 4.85
N LYS A 71 5.02 1.37 5.22
CA LYS A 71 4.91 -0.07 5.39
C LYS A 71 4.15 -0.68 4.23
N LEU A 72 4.74 -1.70 3.61
CA LEU A 72 4.10 -2.51 2.57
C LEU A 72 3.45 -3.76 3.19
N ILE A 73 2.15 -3.93 2.93
CA ILE A 73 1.36 -5.10 3.29
C ILE A 73 0.97 -5.83 2.01
N PHE A 74 1.15 -7.15 2.02
CA PHE A 74 0.92 -8.02 0.88
C PHE A 74 -0.11 -9.08 1.26
N SER A 75 -0.89 -9.56 0.28
CA SER A 75 -1.74 -10.73 0.47
C SER A 75 -0.91 -12.00 0.64
N ASN A 76 -1.52 -13.03 1.23
CA ASN A 76 -0.87 -14.34 1.42
C ASN A 76 -0.54 -15.04 0.10
N GLN A 77 -1.22 -14.68 -0.98
CA GLN A 77 -1.00 -15.22 -2.33
C GLN A 77 0.33 -14.73 -2.93
N VAL A 78 0.91 -13.63 -2.44
CA VAL A 78 2.18 -13.10 -2.97
C VAL A 78 3.38 -13.91 -2.42
N PRO A 79 4.16 -14.59 -3.27
CA PRO A 79 5.32 -15.36 -2.85
C PRO A 79 6.37 -14.51 -2.10
N LYS A 80 7.13 -15.11 -1.16
CA LYS A 80 8.10 -14.39 -0.32
C LYS A 80 9.20 -13.68 -1.13
N ASN A 81 9.72 -14.34 -2.16
CA ASN A 81 10.70 -13.80 -3.11
C ASN A 81 10.15 -12.58 -3.86
N VAL A 82 8.92 -12.66 -4.36
CA VAL A 82 8.23 -11.55 -5.05
C VAL A 82 8.02 -10.37 -4.10
N ARG A 83 7.55 -10.62 -2.87
CA ARG A 83 7.40 -9.58 -1.84
C ARG A 83 8.70 -8.81 -1.61
N GLN A 84 9.84 -9.51 -1.53
CA GLN A 84 11.13 -8.86 -1.34
C GLN A 84 11.57 -8.05 -2.56
N ARG A 85 11.39 -8.57 -3.78
CA ARG A 85 11.65 -7.82 -5.02
C ARG A 85 10.85 -6.53 -5.07
N ILE A 86 9.56 -6.60 -4.74
CA ILE A 86 8.68 -5.43 -4.69
C ILE A 86 9.18 -4.41 -3.66
N ARG A 87 9.63 -4.84 -2.47
CA ARG A 87 10.22 -3.93 -1.48
C ARG A 87 11.47 -3.22 -2.00
N ASN A 88 12.32 -3.92 -2.75
CA ASN A 88 13.56 -3.37 -3.27
C ASN A 88 13.32 -2.31 -4.36
N VAL A 89 12.27 -2.48 -5.18
CA VAL A 89 11.94 -1.53 -6.26
C VAL A 89 10.95 -0.44 -5.82
N PHE A 90 10.42 -0.50 -4.59
CA PHE A 90 9.44 0.47 -4.11
C PHE A 90 10.10 1.84 -3.83
N PRO A 91 9.64 2.94 -4.46
CA PRO A 91 10.29 4.23 -4.32
C PRO A 91 9.82 4.97 -3.07
N PHE A 92 10.33 4.56 -1.90
CA PHE A 92 9.98 5.14 -0.60
C PHE A 92 10.06 6.67 -0.56
N ALA A 93 11.05 7.26 -1.25
CA ALA A 93 11.25 8.71 -1.31
C ALA A 93 10.10 9.45 -2.02
N SER A 94 9.56 8.91 -3.11
CA SER A 94 8.47 9.52 -3.88
C SER A 94 7.15 9.58 -3.10
N TYR A 95 7.01 8.73 -2.10
CA TYR A 95 5.82 8.61 -1.27
C TYR A 95 5.96 9.27 0.10
N ASN A 96 7.12 9.85 0.41
CA ASN A 96 7.39 10.53 1.66
C ASN A 96 7.21 12.05 1.50
N PRO A 97 6.22 12.68 2.15
CA PRO A 97 5.86 14.08 1.91
C PRO A 97 6.97 15.05 2.36
N THR A 98 7.83 14.64 3.29
CA THR A 98 9.00 15.40 3.77
C THR A 98 10.06 15.64 2.69
N HIS A 99 10.13 14.80 1.65
CA HIS A 99 11.12 14.94 0.57
C HIS A 99 10.60 15.73 -0.65
N ALA A 100 9.30 15.98 -0.75
CA ALA A 100 8.70 16.70 -1.89
C ALA A 100 9.07 18.20 -1.92
N THR A 101 9.40 18.80 -0.76
CA THR A 101 9.62 20.26 -0.65
C THR A 101 11.03 20.71 -1.02
N LYS A 102 12.02 19.80 -1.12
CA LYS A 102 13.43 20.19 -1.35
C LYS A 102 13.81 20.46 -2.82
N ARG A 103 12.90 20.21 -3.78
CA ARG A 103 13.21 20.29 -5.23
C ARG A 103 12.76 21.59 -5.91
N LYS A 104 12.21 22.56 -5.15
CA LYS A 104 11.69 23.84 -5.67
C LYS A 104 12.49 25.08 -5.26
N LYS A 105 13.69 24.90 -4.70
CA LYS A 105 14.66 25.97 -4.42
C LYS A 105 16.03 25.53 -4.93
N GLY A 106 16.28 25.80 -6.20
CA GLY A 106 17.53 25.57 -6.92
C GLY A 106 17.42 26.32 -8.24
#